data_AF-A0A397FA97-F1
#
_entry.id   AF-A0A397FA97-F1
#
_cell.length_a   1.000
_cell.length_b   1.000
_cell.length_c   1.000
_cell.angle_alpha   90.00
_cell.angle_beta   90.00
_cell.angle_gamma   90.00
#
_symmetry.space_group_name_H-M   'P 1'
#
loop_
_entity.id
_entity.type
_entity.pdbx_description
1 polymer ?
#
loop_
_entity_poly.entity_id
_entity_poly.type
_entity_poly.pdbx_seq_one_letter_code
_entity_poly.pdbx_strand_id
1 'polypeptide(L)'
;DGVPTSVDEYAVTRPWFQHVPLTYGDIVDTTNLGVHSYRYNLTGLLGTLYSHCDHAGMNHTANMELQANSEDYEDDDQHVVMDVTDVDSLTFLAWRYDVLVQARAQGLDDADADDEMDKMVVMVYEHCLPGTHSEYPEDFKAMWKIQGGEPSKAMLDGVLSGATPIRIQGWAGLNQRYFGCSGEVEALVVS
;
A
#
# COMPACT_ATOMS: atom_id res chain seq x y z
N ASP A 1 -38.50 -32.18 -4.65
CA ASP A 1 -38.49 -32.28 -3.17
C ASP A 1 -37.28 -31.54 -2.63
N GLY A 2 -37.45 -30.25 -2.31
CA GLY A 2 -36.37 -29.30 -2.01
C GLY A 2 -35.77 -29.41 -0.61
N VAL A 3 -35.42 -30.62 -0.16
CA VAL A 3 -34.71 -30.83 1.10
C VAL A 3 -33.22 -30.59 0.85
N PRO A 4 -32.59 -29.61 1.53
CA PRO A 4 -31.14 -29.43 1.45
C PRO A 4 -30.45 -30.74 1.88
N THR A 5 -29.67 -31.32 0.99
CA THR A 5 -28.84 -32.49 1.25
C THR A 5 -27.39 -32.03 1.34
N SER A 6 -26.63 -32.54 2.29
CA SER A 6 -25.23 -32.15 2.43
C SER A 6 -24.42 -32.63 1.21
N VAL A 7 -23.41 -31.83 0.82
CA VAL A 7 -22.63 -32.08 -0.40
C VAL A 7 -21.79 -33.37 -0.33
N ASP A 8 -21.46 -33.81 0.87
CA ASP A 8 -20.77 -35.08 1.18
C ASP A 8 -21.71 -36.29 1.20
N GLU A 9 -23.03 -36.09 1.29
CA GLU A 9 -24.04 -37.16 1.25
C GLU A 9 -24.59 -37.40 -0.16
N TYR A 10 -24.56 -36.36 -1.01
CA TYR A 10 -25.10 -36.45 -2.37
C TYR A 10 -24.14 -37.15 -3.33
N ALA A 11 -24.60 -38.25 -3.96
CA ALA A 11 -23.76 -39.16 -4.74
C ALA A 11 -22.91 -38.49 -5.85
N VAL A 12 -23.40 -37.41 -6.45
CA VAL A 12 -22.70 -36.68 -7.53
C VAL A 12 -21.57 -35.80 -6.97
N THR A 13 -21.77 -35.17 -5.81
CA THR A 13 -20.80 -34.23 -5.22
C THR A 13 -19.86 -34.92 -4.24
N ARG A 14 -20.29 -36.02 -3.60
CA ARG A 14 -19.52 -36.76 -2.59
C ARG A 14 -18.05 -37.02 -2.97
N PRO A 15 -17.70 -37.45 -4.20
CA PRO A 15 -16.29 -37.69 -4.56
C PRO A 15 -15.38 -36.45 -4.42
N TRP A 16 -15.94 -35.25 -4.56
CA TRP A 16 -15.21 -33.98 -4.50
C TRP A 16 -15.04 -33.46 -3.06
N PHE A 17 -15.95 -33.84 -2.16
CA PHE A 17 -15.98 -33.36 -0.78
C PHE A 17 -15.57 -34.42 0.26
N GLN A 18 -15.24 -35.65 -0.17
CA GLN A 18 -14.92 -36.78 0.72
C GLN A 18 -13.73 -36.54 1.67
N HIS A 19 -12.87 -35.57 1.37
CA HIS A 19 -11.70 -35.20 2.18
C HIS A 19 -11.76 -33.76 2.71
N VAL A 20 -12.87 -33.06 2.46
CA VAL A 20 -13.07 -31.71 2.99
C VAL A 20 -13.64 -31.84 4.40
N PRO A 21 -13.05 -31.17 5.40
CA PRO A 21 -13.61 -31.19 6.75
C PRO A 21 -15.05 -30.66 6.81
N LEU A 22 -15.84 -31.20 7.74
CA LEU A 22 -17.28 -30.87 7.86
C LEU A 22 -17.57 -29.76 8.89
N THR A 23 -16.59 -29.37 9.68
CA THR A 23 -16.76 -28.27 10.64
C THR A 23 -16.19 -26.98 10.07
N TYR A 24 -16.82 -25.85 10.43
CA TYR A 24 -16.34 -24.54 10.01
C TYR A 24 -14.88 -24.29 10.46
N GLY A 25 -14.52 -24.72 11.67
CA GLY A 25 -13.17 -24.53 12.21
C GLY A 25 -12.09 -25.28 11.42
N ASP A 26 -12.42 -26.45 10.88
CA ASP A 26 -11.47 -27.26 10.13
C ASP A 26 -11.34 -26.81 8.67
N ILE A 27 -12.28 -26.02 8.13
CA ILE A 27 -12.21 -25.49 6.75
C ILE A 27 -11.62 -24.08 6.66
N VAL A 28 -11.51 -23.36 7.77
CA VAL A 28 -10.94 -21.99 7.78
C VAL A 28 -9.42 -22.00 7.74
N ASP A 29 -8.79 -23.07 8.23
CA ASP A 29 -7.35 -23.26 8.11
C ASP A 29 -7.02 -23.91 6.77
N THR A 30 -6.73 -23.08 5.76
CA THR A 30 -6.48 -23.55 4.41
C THR A 30 -5.16 -24.29 4.27
N THR A 31 -4.23 -24.13 5.22
CA THR A 31 -2.96 -24.87 5.21
C THR A 31 -3.11 -26.27 5.78
N ASN A 32 -4.22 -26.55 6.47
CA ASN A 32 -4.52 -27.84 7.09
C ASN A 32 -5.82 -28.50 6.56
N LEU A 33 -6.00 -28.52 5.23
CA LEU A 33 -7.10 -29.21 4.53
C LEU A 33 -6.71 -30.62 4.03
N GLY A 34 -5.65 -31.22 4.60
CA GLY A 34 -5.13 -32.51 4.16
C GLY A 34 -4.57 -32.47 2.74
N VAL A 35 -5.04 -33.36 1.85
CA VAL A 35 -4.55 -33.42 0.45
C VAL A 35 -4.99 -32.21 -0.40
N HIS A 36 -5.87 -31.37 0.15
CA HIS A 36 -6.38 -30.16 -0.48
C HIS A 36 -5.82 -28.88 0.15
N SER A 37 -4.85 -29.00 1.06
CA SER A 37 -4.16 -27.84 1.63
C SER A 37 -3.55 -26.98 0.52
N TYR A 38 -3.66 -25.67 0.68
CA TYR A 38 -2.99 -24.72 -0.19
C TYR A 38 -2.41 -23.58 0.62
N ARG A 39 -1.37 -22.97 0.05
CA ARG A 39 -0.65 -21.86 0.65
C ARG A 39 -0.62 -20.66 -0.29
N TYR A 40 -0.58 -19.47 0.30
CA TYR A 40 -0.36 -18.24 -0.42
C TYR A 40 1.10 -17.82 -0.30
N ASN A 41 1.55 -17.04 -1.28
CA ASN A 41 2.76 -16.24 -1.15
C ASN A 41 2.33 -14.83 -0.74
N LEU A 42 2.61 -14.46 0.51
CA LEU A 42 2.27 -13.17 1.11
C LEU A 42 3.53 -12.30 1.07
N THR A 43 3.58 -11.35 0.14
CA THR A 43 4.77 -10.54 -0.09
C THR A 43 4.55 -9.05 0.23
N GLY A 44 5.64 -8.33 0.48
CA GLY A 44 5.65 -6.88 0.68
C GLY A 44 4.90 -6.47 1.95
N LEU A 45 4.09 -5.41 1.86
CA LEU A 45 3.34 -4.90 3.02
C LEU A 45 2.34 -5.92 3.60
N LEU A 46 1.83 -6.83 2.77
CA LEU A 46 0.95 -7.91 3.25
C LEU A 46 1.74 -8.96 4.03
N GLY A 47 2.96 -9.27 3.60
CA GLY A 47 3.89 -10.10 4.36
C GLY A 47 4.24 -9.46 5.71
N THR A 48 4.57 -8.18 5.71
CA THR A 48 4.87 -7.41 6.93
C THR A 48 3.68 -7.36 7.89
N LEU A 49 2.46 -7.20 7.38
CA LEU A 49 1.26 -7.27 8.22
C LEU A 49 1.06 -8.68 8.81
N TYR A 50 1.33 -9.73 8.03
CA TYR A 50 1.20 -11.10 8.48
C TYR A 50 2.20 -11.42 9.61
N SER A 51 3.47 -11.06 9.42
CA SER A 51 4.56 -11.26 10.39
C SER A 51 4.41 -10.42 11.66
N HIS A 52 3.74 -9.26 11.59
CA HIS A 52 3.67 -8.29 12.68
C HIS A 52 2.23 -7.91 13.04
N CYS A 53 1.30 -8.85 12.90
CA CYS A 53 -0.13 -8.62 13.13
C CYS A 53 -0.41 -8.04 14.53
N ASP A 54 0.29 -8.52 15.56
CA ASP A 54 0.15 -8.02 16.92
C ASP A 54 0.46 -6.53 17.05
N HIS A 55 1.29 -5.97 16.16
CA HIS A 55 1.69 -4.56 16.16
C HIS A 55 0.99 -3.74 15.06
N ALA A 56 0.02 -4.33 14.36
CA ALA A 56 -0.78 -3.63 13.36
C ALA A 56 -1.54 -2.47 14.01
N GLY A 57 -1.31 -1.24 13.53
CA GLY A 57 -1.93 -0.03 14.08
C GLY A 57 -1.29 0.52 15.37
N MET A 58 -0.22 -0.10 15.89
CA MET A 58 0.59 0.47 16.98
C MET A 58 1.62 1.48 16.45
N ASN A 59 2.25 2.24 17.36
CA ASN A 59 3.22 3.28 17.03
C ASN A 59 4.37 2.70 16.16
N HIS A 60 4.47 3.17 14.91
CA HIS A 60 5.20 2.53 13.80
C HIS A 60 6.73 2.43 13.96
N THR A 61 7.36 3.08 14.95
CA THR A 61 8.77 2.85 15.28
C THR A 61 9.04 1.39 15.64
N ALA A 62 8.09 0.71 16.28
CA ALA A 62 8.19 -0.73 16.54
C ALA A 62 8.14 -1.57 15.25
N ASN A 63 7.33 -1.16 14.26
CA ASN A 63 7.16 -1.88 13.00
C ASN A 63 8.39 -1.77 12.07
N MET A 64 9.13 -0.65 12.10
CA MET A 64 10.40 -0.53 11.36
C MET A 64 11.57 -1.23 12.06
N GLU A 65 11.62 -1.24 13.41
CA GLU A 65 12.63 -2.02 14.15
C GLU A 65 12.45 -3.54 13.95
N LEU A 66 11.21 -4.00 13.75
CA LEU A 66 10.87 -5.41 13.51
C LEU A 66 11.26 -5.92 12.10
N GLN A 67 11.25 -5.06 11.07
CA GLN A 67 11.71 -5.42 9.70
C GLN A 67 13.19 -5.80 9.63
N ALA A 68 14.00 -5.40 10.62
CA ALA A 68 15.40 -5.81 10.70
C ALA A 68 15.60 -7.23 11.26
N ASN A 69 14.53 -7.88 11.72
CA ASN A 69 14.60 -9.08 12.56
C ASN A 69 13.61 -10.18 12.16
N SER A 70 13.07 -10.16 10.93
CA SER A 70 12.28 -11.30 10.45
C SER A 70 13.20 -12.49 10.20
N GLU A 71 13.25 -13.37 11.19
CA GLU A 71 13.78 -14.71 11.04
C GLU A 71 12.84 -15.48 10.11
N ASP A 72 13.41 -16.05 9.05
CA ASP A 72 12.74 -16.94 8.10
C ASP A 72 12.28 -18.19 8.86
N TYR A 73 11.06 -18.18 9.41
CA TYR A 73 10.48 -19.36 10.04
C TYR A 73 10.00 -20.30 8.93
N GLU A 74 10.89 -21.19 8.48
CA GLU A 74 10.56 -22.33 7.64
C GLU A 74 9.79 -23.39 8.47
N ASP A 75 8.50 -23.15 8.69
CA ASP A 75 7.54 -24.21 9.05
C ASP A 75 6.80 -24.63 7.77
N ASP A 76 6.93 -25.91 7.38
CA ASP A 76 6.51 -26.43 6.06
C ASP A 76 4.98 -26.35 5.85
N ASP A 77 4.22 -26.15 6.94
CA ASP A 77 2.76 -26.08 6.98
C ASP A 77 2.20 -24.63 6.96
N GLN A 78 3.04 -23.60 6.82
CA GLN A 78 2.59 -22.19 6.83
C GLN A 78 2.63 -21.51 5.45
N HIS A 79 2.04 -20.32 5.36
CA HIS A 79 2.16 -19.47 4.18
C HIS A 79 3.63 -19.07 3.95
N VAL A 80 4.01 -18.86 2.69
CA VAL A 80 5.32 -18.28 2.38
C VAL A 80 5.17 -16.78 2.59
N VAL A 81 5.97 -16.20 3.49
CA VAL A 81 5.86 -14.80 3.89
C VAL A 81 7.16 -14.10 3.58
N MET A 82 7.09 -13.01 2.81
CA MET A 82 8.25 -12.18 2.49
C MET A 82 7.92 -10.72 2.80
N ASP A 83 8.69 -10.12 3.70
CA ASP A 83 8.54 -8.71 4.02
C ASP A 83 9.03 -7.78 2.89
N VAL A 84 8.80 -6.49 3.07
CA VAL A 84 9.45 -5.47 2.24
C VAL A 84 10.95 -5.46 2.57
N THR A 85 11.78 -5.91 1.65
CA THR A 85 13.25 -5.93 1.81
C THR A 85 13.99 -4.97 0.88
N ASP A 86 13.30 -4.45 -0.13
CA ASP A 86 13.86 -3.54 -1.11
C ASP A 86 14.15 -2.16 -0.48
N VAL A 87 15.37 -1.63 -0.69
CA VAL A 87 15.85 -0.41 -0.02
C VAL A 87 15.03 0.82 -0.42
N ASP A 88 14.63 0.92 -1.69
CA ASP A 88 13.83 2.05 -2.17
C ASP A 88 12.42 1.99 -1.56
N SER A 89 11.84 0.80 -1.48
CA SER A 89 10.56 0.56 -0.82
C SER A 89 10.61 0.89 0.68
N LEU A 90 11.67 0.48 1.38
CA LEU A 90 11.89 0.82 2.80
C LEU A 90 12.06 2.34 2.98
N THR A 91 12.80 2.98 2.08
CA THR A 91 12.99 4.45 2.08
C THR A 91 11.66 5.18 1.90
N PHE A 92 10.83 4.74 0.95
CA PHE A 92 9.50 5.30 0.73
C PHE A 92 8.57 5.11 1.94
N LEU A 93 8.60 3.93 2.58
CA LEU A 93 7.79 3.66 3.77
C LEU A 93 8.23 4.52 4.97
N ALA A 94 9.53 4.70 5.16
CA ALA A 94 10.06 5.59 6.19
C ALA A 94 9.70 7.05 5.93
N TRP A 95 9.76 7.51 4.67
CA TRP A 95 9.28 8.83 4.25
C TRP A 95 7.79 9.01 4.55
N ARG A 96 6.94 8.05 4.15
CA ARG A 96 5.49 8.07 4.40
C ARG A 96 5.20 8.19 5.90
N TYR A 97 5.96 7.46 6.72
CA TYR A 97 5.82 7.53 8.17
C TYR A 97 6.16 8.92 8.72
N ASP A 98 7.30 9.49 8.34
CA ASP A 98 7.70 10.83 8.81
C ASP A 98 6.68 11.89 8.39
N VAL A 99 6.08 11.76 7.19
CA VAL A 99 4.98 12.64 6.74
C VAL A 99 3.74 12.47 7.63
N LEU A 100 3.31 11.24 7.96
CA LEU A 100 2.18 11.00 8.87
C LEU A 100 2.44 11.57 10.27
N VAL A 101 3.64 11.39 10.82
CA VAL A 101 4.02 11.95 12.13
C VAL A 101 3.93 13.47 12.09
N GLN A 102 4.47 14.08 11.04
CA GLN A 102 4.44 15.53 10.85
C GLN A 102 3.01 16.04 10.65
N ALA A 103 2.17 15.31 9.90
CA ALA A 103 0.76 15.63 9.68
C ALA A 103 -0.02 15.62 11.01
N ARG A 104 0.13 14.56 11.80
CA ARG A 104 -0.51 14.42 13.13
C ARG A 104 -0.04 15.50 14.11
N ALA A 105 1.24 15.86 14.08
CA ALA A 105 1.77 16.96 14.89
C ALA A 105 1.12 18.32 14.53
N GLN A 106 0.63 18.47 13.30
CA GLN A 106 -0.10 19.65 12.82
C GLN A 106 -1.63 19.54 12.96
N GLY A 107 -2.14 18.42 13.48
CA GLY A 107 -3.57 18.18 13.65
C GLY A 107 -4.31 17.81 12.35
N LEU A 108 -3.58 17.34 11.32
CA LEU A 108 -4.17 16.72 10.13
C LEU A 108 -4.59 15.29 10.46
N ASP A 109 -5.70 14.85 9.88
CA ASP A 109 -6.07 13.43 9.92
C ASP A 109 -5.30 12.63 8.86
N ASP A 110 -5.43 11.31 8.90
CA ASP A 110 -4.67 10.43 8.01
C ASP A 110 -5.11 10.58 6.53
N ALA A 111 -6.35 11.02 6.26
CA ALA A 111 -6.83 11.26 4.89
C ALA A 111 -6.25 12.55 4.31
N ASP A 112 -6.24 13.63 5.10
CA ASP A 112 -5.51 14.86 4.78
C ASP A 112 -4.03 14.55 4.53
N ALA A 113 -3.40 13.70 5.36
CA ALA A 113 -1.99 13.36 5.22
C ALA A 113 -1.70 12.60 3.92
N ASP A 114 -2.56 11.67 3.51
CA ASP A 114 -2.43 10.95 2.23
C ASP A 114 -2.56 11.93 1.04
N ASP A 115 -3.52 12.86 1.08
CA ASP A 115 -3.66 13.92 0.05
C ASP A 115 -2.40 14.81 -0.04
N GLU A 116 -1.78 15.13 1.10
CA GLU A 116 -0.54 15.91 1.12
C GLU A 116 0.67 15.11 0.59
N MET A 117 0.73 13.80 0.86
CA MET A 117 1.77 12.93 0.30
C MET A 117 1.71 12.88 -1.23
N ASP A 118 0.51 12.78 -1.81
CA ASP A 118 0.35 12.77 -3.27
C ASP A 118 0.91 14.07 -3.88
N LYS A 119 0.63 15.23 -3.27
CA LYS A 119 1.21 16.51 -3.70
C LYS A 119 2.73 16.51 -3.59
N MET A 120 3.28 16.04 -2.47
CA MET A 120 4.72 15.96 -2.25
C MET A 120 5.40 15.05 -3.28
N VAL A 121 4.78 13.93 -3.64
CA VAL A 121 5.26 12.99 -4.66
C VAL A 121 5.22 13.64 -6.05
N VAL A 122 4.11 14.29 -6.42
CA VAL A 122 3.99 15.01 -7.69
C VAL A 122 5.10 16.05 -7.86
N MET A 123 5.45 16.79 -6.81
CA MET A 123 6.58 17.73 -6.84
C MET A 123 7.94 17.04 -7.04
N VAL A 124 8.16 15.87 -6.46
CA VAL A 124 9.38 15.07 -6.71
C VAL A 124 9.41 14.58 -8.16
N TYR A 125 8.30 14.08 -8.69
CA TYR A 125 8.24 13.60 -10.08
C TYR A 125 8.51 14.71 -11.10
N GLU A 126 7.94 15.90 -10.90
CA GLU A 126 8.14 17.03 -11.82
C GLU A 126 9.58 17.58 -11.76
N HIS A 127 10.16 17.72 -10.56
CA HIS A 127 11.38 18.49 -10.38
C HIS A 127 12.64 17.67 -10.13
N CYS A 128 12.50 16.39 -9.81
CA CYS A 128 13.64 15.52 -9.47
C CYS A 128 13.83 14.36 -10.46
N LEU A 129 12.78 13.95 -11.17
CA LEU A 129 12.82 12.81 -12.09
C LEU A 129 12.73 13.25 -13.54
N PRO A 130 13.28 12.48 -14.50
CA PRO A 130 13.13 12.78 -15.91
C PRO A 130 11.68 12.56 -16.35
N GLY A 131 11.05 13.62 -16.81
CA GLY A 131 9.66 13.61 -17.27
C GLY A 131 9.01 14.97 -17.04
N THR A 132 7.76 15.12 -17.46
CA THR A 132 6.93 16.24 -17.04
C THR A 132 5.48 15.79 -17.02
N HIS A 133 4.71 16.29 -16.07
CA HIS A 133 3.27 16.10 -16.05
C HIS A 133 2.66 16.84 -17.24
N SER A 134 1.92 16.11 -18.07
CA SER A 134 1.26 16.66 -19.25
C SER A 134 -0.15 16.12 -19.37
N GLU A 135 -1.02 16.93 -19.99
CA GLU A 135 -2.39 16.51 -20.24
C GLU A 135 -2.45 15.32 -21.19
N TYR A 136 -3.46 14.48 -21.01
CA TYR A 136 -3.71 13.40 -21.94
C TYR A 136 -4.05 13.94 -23.34
N PRO A 137 -3.47 13.38 -24.41
CA PRO A 137 -3.87 13.70 -25.78
C PRO A 137 -5.37 13.49 -26.02
N GLU A 138 -6.00 14.35 -26.83
CA GLU A 138 -7.46 14.30 -27.05
C GLU A 138 -7.93 13.01 -27.73
N ASP A 139 -7.12 12.43 -28.62
CA ASP A 139 -7.38 11.12 -29.23
C ASP A 139 -7.31 9.99 -28.20
N PHE A 140 -6.34 10.04 -27.28
CA PHE A 140 -6.24 9.12 -26.15
C PHE A 140 -7.48 9.24 -25.24
N LYS A 141 -7.88 10.46 -24.88
CA LYS A 141 -9.11 10.71 -24.09
C LYS A 141 -10.35 10.17 -24.80
N ALA A 142 -10.47 10.39 -26.11
CA ALA A 142 -11.58 9.91 -26.91
C ALA A 142 -11.65 8.38 -27.01
N MET A 143 -10.48 7.73 -27.11
CA MET A 143 -10.34 6.28 -27.16
C MET A 143 -10.73 5.62 -25.84
N TRP A 144 -10.23 6.15 -24.71
CA TRP A 144 -10.45 5.59 -23.37
C TRP A 144 -11.66 6.17 -22.63
N LYS A 145 -12.41 7.07 -23.26
CA LYS A 145 -13.60 7.75 -22.69
C LYS A 145 -13.29 8.53 -21.41
N ILE A 146 -12.10 9.14 -21.35
CA ILE A 146 -11.68 9.99 -20.24
C ILE A 146 -12.39 11.34 -20.38
N GLN A 147 -13.15 11.74 -19.35
CA GLN A 147 -13.90 13.00 -19.33
C GLN A 147 -13.15 14.15 -18.61
N GLY A 148 -12.10 13.84 -17.86
CA GLY A 148 -11.28 14.81 -17.13
C GLY A 148 -9.91 15.05 -17.77
N GLY A 149 -9.12 15.89 -17.09
CA GLY A 149 -7.69 16.02 -17.34
C GLY A 149 -6.89 14.93 -16.62
N GLU A 150 -5.58 14.98 -16.78
CA GLU A 150 -4.65 14.10 -16.06
C GLU A 150 -4.60 14.51 -14.56
N PRO A 151 -4.97 13.62 -13.61
CA PRO A 151 -5.12 14.01 -12.20
C PRO A 151 -3.85 14.58 -11.56
N SER A 152 -2.68 14.01 -11.86
CA SER A 152 -1.42 14.47 -11.28
C SER A 152 -0.97 15.82 -11.85
N LYS A 153 -1.34 16.14 -13.09
CA LYS A 153 -1.16 17.45 -13.71
C LYS A 153 -2.05 18.50 -13.08
N ALA A 154 -3.32 18.18 -12.85
CA ALA A 154 -4.23 19.08 -12.14
C ALA A 154 -3.74 19.36 -10.71
N MET A 155 -3.20 18.34 -10.02
CA MET A 155 -2.59 18.49 -8.71
C MET A 155 -1.33 19.36 -8.76
N LEU A 156 -0.43 19.11 -9.72
CA LEU A 156 0.78 19.92 -9.93
C LEU A 156 0.42 21.38 -10.16
N ASP A 157 -0.50 21.67 -11.07
CA ASP A 157 -0.95 23.03 -11.36
C ASP A 157 -1.57 23.71 -10.13
N GLY A 158 -2.32 22.95 -9.33
CA GLY A 158 -2.90 23.42 -8.07
C GLY A 158 -1.83 23.81 -7.05
N VAL A 159 -0.78 23.00 -6.90
CA VAL A 159 0.35 23.29 -6.00
C VAL A 159 1.15 24.49 -6.51
N LEU A 160 1.53 24.50 -7.79
CA LEU A 160 2.35 25.56 -8.39
C LEU A 160 1.64 26.93 -8.44
N SER A 161 0.32 26.94 -8.64
CA SER A 161 -0.47 28.17 -8.61
C SER A 161 -0.78 28.67 -7.18
N GLY A 162 -0.50 27.85 -6.16
CA GLY A 162 -0.88 28.11 -4.78
C GLY A 162 -2.37 27.94 -4.49
N ALA A 163 -3.16 27.39 -5.43
CA ALA A 163 -4.57 27.09 -5.22
C ALA A 163 -4.77 25.95 -4.19
N THR A 164 -3.86 24.96 -4.21
CA THR A 164 -3.84 23.83 -3.28
C THR A 164 -2.42 23.62 -2.75
N PRO A 165 -1.91 24.52 -1.88
CA PRO A 165 -0.56 24.43 -1.37
C PRO A 165 -0.35 23.16 -0.54
N ILE A 166 0.91 22.74 -0.41
CA ILE A 166 1.29 21.65 0.49
C ILE A 166 1.23 22.16 1.94
N ARG A 167 0.42 21.52 2.78
CA ARG A 167 0.17 21.91 4.17
C ARG A 167 1.22 21.36 5.13
N ILE A 168 1.93 20.30 4.76
CA ILE A 168 2.96 19.67 5.60
C ILE A 168 4.13 20.64 5.81
N GLN A 169 4.27 21.15 7.04
CA GLN A 169 5.43 21.95 7.41
C GLN A 169 6.74 21.17 7.19
N GLY A 170 7.68 21.80 6.48
CA GLY A 170 9.00 21.21 6.19
C GLY A 170 8.99 20.08 5.15
N TRP A 171 7.92 19.96 4.34
CA TRP A 171 7.77 18.91 3.32
C TRP A 171 8.99 18.77 2.39
N ALA A 172 9.56 19.89 1.94
CA ALA A 172 10.73 19.91 1.06
C ALA A 172 11.97 19.28 1.73
N GLY A 173 12.13 19.50 3.03
CA GLY A 173 13.19 18.89 3.82
C GLY A 173 13.00 17.39 4.03
N LEU A 174 11.74 16.94 4.17
CA LEU A 174 11.41 15.50 4.20
C LEU A 174 11.76 14.84 2.86
N ASN A 175 11.34 15.43 1.74
CA ASN A 175 11.70 14.93 0.41
C ASN A 175 13.22 14.90 0.20
N GLN A 176 13.92 15.97 0.57
CA GLN A 176 15.38 16.03 0.46
C GLN A 176 16.08 14.93 1.27
N ARG A 177 15.57 14.61 2.47
CA ARG A 177 16.14 13.58 3.34
C ARG A 177 16.04 12.19 2.74
N TYR A 178 14.89 11.85 2.14
CA TYR A 178 14.60 10.48 1.69
C TYR A 178 14.88 10.25 0.21
N PHE A 179 14.60 11.23 -0.65
CA PHE A 179 14.77 11.11 -2.11
C PHE A 179 16.02 11.83 -2.63
N GLY A 180 16.76 12.55 -1.77
CA GLY A 180 17.94 13.32 -2.18
C GLY A 180 17.61 14.57 -3.01
N CYS A 181 16.33 14.91 -3.16
CA CYS A 181 15.83 16.08 -3.87
C CYS A 181 14.59 16.62 -3.17
N SER A 182 14.51 17.93 -2.97
CA SER A 182 13.39 18.56 -2.26
C SER A 182 12.08 18.57 -3.06
N GLY A 183 12.16 18.62 -4.39
CA GLY A 183 11.03 18.84 -5.27
C GLY A 183 10.48 20.27 -5.24
N GLU A 184 11.11 21.20 -4.51
CA GLU A 184 10.63 22.58 -4.39
C GLU A 184 11.12 23.44 -5.56
N VAL A 185 10.28 24.36 -6.03
CA VAL A 185 10.68 25.40 -6.98
C VAL A 185 11.27 26.56 -6.19
N GLU A 186 12.45 27.04 -6.58
CA GLU A 186 13.21 28.13 -5.91
C GLU A 186 12.39 29.40 -5.59
N ALA A 187 11.24 29.60 -6.26
CA ALA A 187 10.31 30.71 -6.05
C ALA A 187 9.33 30.55 -4.86
N LEU A 188 9.12 29.35 -4.31
CA LEU A 188 8.22 29.10 -3.16
C LEU A 188 8.89 29.35 -1.80
N VAL A 189 10.21 29.59 -1.79
CA VAL A 189 11.02 29.85 -0.57
C VAL A 189 10.77 31.25 0.02
N VAL A 190 9.96 32.08 -0.64
CA VAL A 190 9.70 33.48 -0.25
C VAL A 190 8.19 33.74 -0.17
N SER A 191 7.51 33.15 0.81
CA SER A 191 6.23 33.67 1.33
C SER A 191 6.02 33.32 2.78
#